data_AF-A0AAW3I7X9-F1
#
_entry.id   AF-A0AAW3I7X9-F1
#
_cell.length_a   1.000
_cell.length_b   1.000
_cell.length_c   1.000
_cell.angle_alpha   90.00
_cell.angle_beta   90.00
_cell.angle_gamma   90.00
#
_symmetry.space_group_name_H-M   'P 1'
#
loop_
_entity.id
_entity.type
_entity.pdbx_description
1 polymer ?
#
loop_
_entity_poly.entity_id
_entity_poly.type
_entity_poly.pdbx_seq_one_letter_code
_entity_poly.pdbx_strand_id
1 'polypeptide(L)' 'MSEHNPDSKLIDAFGGTSKVAAMCGLTTGAVSQWRTNGIPKAWREFLRVSKPKVFREWASQQASAAPAQQEAA' A
#
# COMPACT_ATOMS: atom_id res chain seq x y z
N MET A 1 5.48 -16.10 -11.05
CA MET A 1 6.06 -15.58 -9.80
C MET A 1 5.51 -14.17 -9.64
N SER A 2 4.55 -14.00 -8.74
CA SER A 2 3.63 -12.87 -8.72
C SER A 2 4.36 -11.55 -8.42
N GLU A 3 4.15 -10.57 -9.29
CA GLU A 3 4.58 -9.18 -9.10
C GLU A 3 4.16 -8.70 -7.71
N HIS A 4 5.13 -8.22 -6.93
CA HIS A 4 4.86 -7.60 -5.64
C HIS A 4 4.12 -6.29 -5.90
N ASN A 5 2.80 -6.31 -5.73
CA ASN A 5 2.01 -5.09 -5.78
C ASN A 5 2.56 -4.09 -4.75
N PRO A 6 2.96 -2.87 -5.14
CA PRO A 6 3.48 -1.84 -4.23
C PRO A 6 2.57 -1.60 -3.01
N ASP A 7 1.27 -1.81 -3.18
CA ASP A 7 0.28 -1.70 -2.12
C ASP A 7 0.48 -2.71 -0.99
N SER A 8 1.08 -3.87 -1.26
CA SER A 8 1.43 -4.84 -0.20
C SER A 8 2.45 -4.26 0.77
N LYS A 9 3.49 -3.60 0.24
CA LYS A 9 4.51 -2.92 1.07
C LYS A 9 3.90 -1.76 1.86
N LEU A 10 2.90 -1.08 1.31
CA LEU A 10 2.18 -0.02 2.03
C LEU A 10 1.42 -0.60 3.23
N ILE A 11 0.69 -1.70 3.01
CA ILE A 11 -0.05 -2.39 4.07
C ILE A 11 0.90 -2.85 5.16
N ASP A 12 2.07 -3.38 4.80
CA ASP A 12 3.08 -3.84 5.75
C ASP A 12 3.70 -2.67 6.55
N ALA A 13 3.99 -1.54 5.89
CA ALA A 13 4.47 -0.32 6.56
C ALA A 13 3.47 0.22 7.59
N PHE A 14 2.17 0.03 7.37
CA PHE A 14 1.12 0.41 8.33
C PHE A 14 0.91 -0.61 9.46
N GLY A 15 1.67 -1.71 9.47
CA GLY A 15 1.63 -2.77 10.48
C GLY A 15 0.85 -4.01 10.06
N GLY A 16 0.66 -4.21 8.74
CA GLY A 16 0.05 -5.39 8.16
C GLY A 16 -1.47 -5.35 8.08
N THR A 17 -2.04 -6.39 7.47
CA THR A 17 -3.47 -6.51 7.14
C THR A 17 -4.39 -6.25 8.33
N SER A 18 -4.12 -6.86 9.49
CA SER A 18 -4.98 -6.74 10.67
C SER A 18 -5.02 -5.33 11.23
N LYS A 19 -3.89 -4.62 11.23
CA LYS A 19 -3.80 -3.26 11.77
C LYS A 19 -4.44 -2.25 10.83
N VAL A 20 -4.26 -2.42 9.53
CA VAL A 20 -4.95 -1.63 8.51
C VAL A 20 -6.45 -1.88 8.53
N ALA A 21 -6.89 -3.13 8.69
CA ALA A 21 -8.31 -3.47 8.80
C ALA A 21 -8.97 -2.80 10.01
N ALA A 22 -8.33 -2.85 11.18
CA ALA A 22 -8.81 -2.16 12.38
C ALA A 22 -8.85 -0.63 12.21
N MET A 23 -7.85 -0.05 11.54
CA MET A 23 -7.78 1.39 11.29
C MET A 23 -8.88 1.87 10.34
N CYS A 24 -9.18 1.08 9.31
CA CYS A 24 -10.19 1.38 8.31
C CYS A 24 -11.61 0.95 8.74
N GLY A 25 -11.76 0.22 9.84
CA GLY A 25 -13.06 -0.37 10.24
C GLY A 25 -13.54 -1.43 9.24
N LEU A 26 -12.63 -2.16 8.60
CA LEU A 26 -12.90 -3.18 7.59
C LEU A 26 -12.55 -4.58 8.07
N THR A 27 -12.95 -5.59 7.30
CA THR A 27 -12.51 -6.97 7.53
C THR A 27 -11.07 -7.16 7.07
N THR A 28 -10.36 -8.10 7.72
CA THR A 28 -9.02 -8.53 7.30
C THR A 28 -9.04 -9.08 5.86
N GLY A 29 -10.12 -9.75 5.46
CA GLY A 29 -10.32 -10.23 4.09
C GLY A 29 -10.34 -9.11 3.06
N ALA A 30 -11.04 -8.00 3.34
CA ALA A 30 -11.08 -6.84 2.43
C ALA A 30 -9.67 -6.24 2.21
N VAL A 31 -8.90 -6.09 3.29
CA VAL A 31 -7.51 -5.59 3.19
C VAL A 31 -6.59 -6.61 2.52
N SER A 32 -6.81 -7.91 2.73
CA SER A 32 -6.06 -8.95 2.03
C SER A 32 -6.29 -8.89 0.52
N GLN A 33 -7.50 -8.56 0.08
CA GLN A 33 -7.80 -8.38 -1.34
C GLN A 33 -7.08 -7.16 -1.95
N TRP A 34 -6.81 -6.11 -1.17
CA TRP A 34 -6.07 -4.94 -1.65
C TRP A 34 -4.63 -5.27 -2.04
N ARG A 35 -4.04 -6.31 -1.45
CA ARG A 35 -2.68 -6.77 -1.82
C ARG A 35 -2.62 -7.30 -3.25
N THR A 36 -3.72 -7.84 -3.75
CA THR A 36 -3.81 -8.40 -5.11
C THR A 36 -4.44 -7.39 -6.07
N ASN A 37 -5.56 -6.80 -5.69
CA ASN A 37 -6.39 -5.96 -6.56
C ASN A 37 -6.01 -4.47 -6.50
N GLY A 38 -5.13 -4.10 -5.56
CA GLY A 38 -4.76 -2.73 -5.25
C GLY A 38 -5.65 -2.07 -4.20
N ILE A 39 -5.10 -1.04 -3.55
CA ILE A 39 -5.82 -0.25 -2.55
C ILE A 39 -6.74 0.75 -3.27
N PRO A 40 -8.04 0.78 -2.95
CA PRO A 40 -8.95 1.77 -3.49
C PRO A 40 -8.50 3.20 -3.16
N LYS A 41 -8.67 4.13 -4.10
CA LYS A 41 -8.18 5.51 -3.98
C LYS A 41 -8.59 6.20 -2.67
N ALA A 42 -9.86 6.06 -2.27
CA ALA A 42 -10.37 6.63 -1.03
C ALA A 42 -9.60 6.14 0.22
N TRP A 43 -9.30 4.85 0.28
CA TRP A 43 -8.54 4.27 1.38
C TRP A 43 -7.06 4.64 1.34
N ARG A 44 -6.47 4.78 0.15
CA ARG A 44 -5.10 5.27 0.00
C ARG A 44 -4.97 6.71 0.54
N GLU A 45 -5.93 7.58 0.21
CA GLU A 45 -5.97 8.94 0.75
C GLU A 45 -6.20 8.94 2.27
N PHE A 46 -7.07 8.08 2.79
CA PHE A 46 -7.27 7.91 4.22
C PHE A 46 -5.97 7.49 4.94
N LEU A 47 -5.22 6.53 4.41
CA LEU A 47 -3.93 6.11 4.98
C LEU A 47 -2.91 7.26 4.95
N ARG A 48 -2.88 8.04 3.85
CA ARG A 48 -2.03 9.22 3.71
C ARG A 48 -2.29 10.27 4.79
N VAL A 49 -3.56 10.52 5.14
CA VAL A 49 -3.90 11.50 6.19
C VAL A 49 -3.79 10.92 7.61
N SER A 50 -4.02 9.62 7.79
CA SER A 50 -4.01 8.96 9.10
C SER A 50 -2.59 8.85 9.69
N LYS A 51 -1.61 8.49 8.86
CA LYS A 51 -0.19 8.41 9.26
C LYS A 51 0.70 8.98 8.16
N PRO A 52 0.76 10.31 8.01
CA PRO A 52 1.51 10.95 6.93
C PRO A 52 3.00 10.64 6.98
N LYS A 53 3.59 10.44 8.17
CA LYS A 53 5.01 10.05 8.30
C LYS A 53 5.29 8.68 7.68
N VAL A 54 4.54 7.66 8.08
CA VAL A 54 4.67 6.28 7.55
C VAL A 54 4.45 6.25 6.05
N PHE A 55 3.43 6.98 5.57
CA PHE A 55 3.14 7.06 4.13
C PHE A 55 4.29 7.70 3.35
N ARG A 56 4.89 8.79 3.86
CA ARG A 56 6.04 9.46 3.23
C ARG A 56 7.28 8.56 3.22
N GLU A 57 7.55 7.84 4.32
CA GLU A 57 8.68 6.92 4.40
C GLU A 57 8.55 5.79 3.38
N TRP A 58 7.38 5.17 3.26
CA TRP A 58 7.10 4.18 2.22
C TRP A 58 7.19 4.76 0.80
N ALA A 59 6.65 5.96 0.57
CA ALA A 59 6.71 6.62 -0.74
C ALA A 59 8.16 6.91 -1.16
N SER A 60 8.99 7.36 -0.22
CA SER A 60 10.43 7.57 -0.46
C SER A 60 11.14 6.27 -0.79
N GLN A 61 10.81 5.17 -0.10
CA GLN A 61 11.41 3.86 -0.35
C GLN A 61 11.04 3.29 -1.72
N GLN A 62 9.82 3.54 -2.21
CA GLN A 62 9.45 3.14 -3.56
C GLN A 62 10.08 4.01 -4.64
N ALA A 63 10.20 5.33 -4.40
CA ALA A 63 10.86 6.23 -5.33
C ALA A 63 12.34 5.83 -5.53
N SER A 64 13.01 5.37 -4.47
CA SER A 64 14.38 4.83 -4.55
C SER A 64 14.46 3.39 -5.06
N ALA A 65 13.35 2.65 -5.09
CA ALA A 65 13.29 1.25 -5.52
C ALA A 65 12.73 1.09 -6.94
N ALA A 66 12.70 2.14 -7.76
CA ALA A 66 12.34 2.04 -9.17
C ALA A 66 13.56 1.54 -9.99
N PRO A 67 13.58 0.29 -10.50
CA PRO A 67 14.24 0.03 -11.75
C PRO A 67 13.36 0.57 -12.89
N ALA A 68 14.03 1.09 -13.92
CA ALA A 68 13.45 1.55 -15.17
C ALA A 68 12.43 0.56 -15.76
N GLN A 69 11.14 0.87 -15.68
CA GLN A 69 10.11 0.28 -16.54
C GLN A 69 9.01 1.33 -16.75
N GLN A 70 9.11 2.08 -17.85
CA GLN A 70 8.04 2.21 -18.86
C GLN A 70 8.47 3.22 -19.94
N GLU A 71 9.16 2.77 -21.00
CA GLU A 71 8.96 3.26 -22.38
C GLU A 71 9.70 2.29 -23.33
N ALA A 72 8.99 1.28 -23.83
CA ALA A 72 9.36 0.57 -25.05
C ALA A 72 8.32 0.97 -26.10
N ALA A 73 8.74 1.83 -27.02
CA ALA A 73 8.06 2.14 -28.27
C ALA A 73 8.83 1.46 -29.41
#